data_AF-A0A0V8RVQ4-F1
#
_entry.id   AF-A0A0V8RVQ4-F1
#
_cell.length_a   1.000
_cell.length_b   1.000
_cell.length_c   1.000
_cell.angle_alpha   90.00
_cell.angle_beta   90.00
_cell.angle_gamma   90.00
#
_symmetry.space_group_name_H-M   'P 1'
#
loop_
_entity.id
_entity.type
_entity.pdbx_description
1 polymer ?
#
loop_
_entity_poly.entity_id
_entity_poly.type
_entity_poly.pdbx_seq_one_letter_code
_entity_poly.pdbx_strand_id
1 'polypeptide(L)'
;MPRLVALRLPDDVYRELEERARREGFPLVSDYIRYLVLRELGLLGEERSVEALVERAVSEKLRELAGEGKLEVTPPDVEKLASRLERRIQDMINPWTAKIDSLSAKLAEAIERLEALEDRLKSLEEAVEAQRRQEQPPPPRAPVQPAPGERAAGREHHRGRRRSAIERLREQGVVFEHEVHWLRDRDAFFEKLRREGALVLDLGGERVAVDRGFWENFREKVEQLPTANDEEIRMLLTDAQYELFKRLKEAGLVYFDASRKAWRFVEEPEPG
;
A
#
# COMPACT_ATOMS: atom_id res chain seq x y z
N MET A 1 21.36 -3.21 -7.19
CA MET A 1 20.70 -4.42 -6.66
C MET A 1 21.11 -4.58 -5.21
N PRO A 2 20.17 -4.68 -4.26
CA PRO A 2 20.50 -4.95 -2.86
C PRO A 2 21.12 -6.35 -2.72
N ARG A 3 22.09 -6.51 -1.81
CA ARG A 3 22.68 -7.80 -1.45
C ARG A 3 22.43 -8.08 0.02
N LEU A 4 22.03 -9.31 0.33
CA LEU A 4 21.70 -9.73 1.68
C LEU A 4 22.95 -10.30 2.36
N VAL A 5 23.25 -9.82 3.56
CA VAL A 5 24.34 -10.29 4.42
C VAL A 5 23.73 -10.81 5.71
N ALA A 6 23.93 -12.09 6.03
CA ALA A 6 23.50 -12.70 7.27
C ALA A 6 24.72 -12.96 8.17
N LEU A 7 24.66 -12.49 9.42
CA LEU A 7 25.73 -12.65 10.42
C LEU A 7 25.22 -13.53 11.55
N ARG A 8 26.00 -14.56 11.93
CA ARG A 8 25.72 -15.38 13.10
C ARG A 8 26.66 -14.95 14.21
N LEU A 9 26.09 -14.38 15.27
CA LEU A 9 26.83 -13.85 16.40
C LEU A 9 26.55 -14.69 17.65
N PRO A 10 27.54 -14.86 18.54
CA PRO A 10 27.32 -15.36 19.89
C PRO A 10 26.33 -14.46 20.67
N ASP A 11 25.56 -15.05 21.59
CA ASP A 11 24.50 -14.36 22.33
C ASP A 11 25.02 -13.20 23.19
N ASP A 12 26.21 -13.34 23.77
CA ASP A 12 26.90 -12.32 24.55
C ASP A 12 27.26 -11.10 23.69
N VAL A 13 27.78 -11.34 22.48
CA VAL A 13 28.10 -10.28 21.52
C VAL A 13 26.85 -9.59 21.01
N TYR A 14 25.77 -10.34 20.76
CA TYR A 14 24.50 -9.75 20.32
C TYR A 14 23.90 -8.84 21.40
N ARG A 15 23.92 -9.26 22.67
CA ARG A 15 23.45 -8.43 23.80
C ARG A 15 24.23 -7.13 23.92
N GLU A 16 25.55 -7.19 23.79
CA GLU A 16 26.39 -6.00 23.83
C GLU A 16 26.07 -5.03 22.69
N LEU A 17 25.83 -5.55 21.48
CA LEU A 17 25.39 -4.74 20.34
C LEU A 17 24.01 -4.12 20.56
N GLU A 18 23.09 -4.84 21.20
CA GLU A 18 21.75 -4.32 21.54
C GLU A 18 21.83 -3.15 22.53
N GLU A 19 22.65 -3.29 23.58
CA GLU A 19 22.84 -2.22 24.56
C GLU A 19 23.51 -0.98 23.96
N ARG A 20 24.49 -1.17 23.06
CA ARG A 20 25.16 -0.08 22.36
C ARG A 20 24.22 0.59 21.35
N ALA A 21 23.44 -0.19 20.60
CA ALA A 21 22.43 0.32 19.66
C ALA A 21 21.41 1.21 20.39
N ARG A 22 20.89 0.77 21.54
CA ARG A 22 19.95 1.55 22.34
C ARG A 22 20.57 2.83 22.90
N ARG A 23 21.83 2.78 23.33
CA ARG A 23 22.58 3.96 23.80
C ARG A 23 22.81 5.00 22.71
N GLU A 24 23.06 4.56 21.48
CA GLU A 24 23.25 5.44 20.32
C GLU A 24 21.92 5.82 19.62
N GLY A 25 20.77 5.38 20.14
CA GLY A 25 19.44 5.78 19.67
C GLY A 25 18.90 4.96 18.49
N PHE A 26 19.49 3.82 18.18
CA PHE A 26 19.02 2.94 17.12
C PHE A 26 17.88 2.03 17.61
N PRO A 27 16.75 1.94 16.88
CA PRO A 27 15.62 1.10 17.26
C PRO A 27 15.89 -0.40 17.02
N LEU A 28 16.76 -0.73 16.05
CA LEU A 28 17.11 -2.11 15.69
C LEU A 28 18.62 -2.30 15.68
N VAL A 29 19.07 -3.46 16.17
CA VAL A 29 20.49 -3.87 16.13
C VAL A 29 20.98 -3.99 14.69
N SER A 30 20.12 -4.39 13.75
CA SER A 30 20.46 -4.45 12.32
C SER A 30 20.80 -3.07 11.74
N ASP A 31 20.12 -2.02 12.17
CA ASP A 31 20.37 -0.66 11.72
C ASP A 31 21.65 -0.12 12.32
N TYR A 32 21.92 -0.47 13.57
CA TYR A 32 23.19 -0.15 14.23
C TYR A 32 24.38 -0.87 13.59
N ILE A 33 24.27 -2.16 13.27
CA ILE A 33 25.30 -2.92 12.56
C ILE A 33 25.52 -2.33 11.16
N ARG A 34 24.44 -2.00 10.45
CA ARG A 34 24.53 -1.32 9.16
C ARG A 34 25.24 0.02 9.30
N TYR A 35 24.91 0.79 10.33
CA TYR A 35 25.58 2.05 10.65
C TYR A 35 27.08 1.82 10.89
N LEU A 36 27.47 0.87 11.75
CA LEU A 36 28.89 0.57 12.01
C LEU A 36 29.65 0.16 10.74
N VAL A 37 29.06 -0.72 9.92
CA VAL A 37 29.67 -1.15 8.66
C VAL A 37 29.84 0.03 7.71
N LEU A 38 28.80 0.84 7.54
CA LEU A 38 28.88 2.01 6.66
C LEU A 38 29.85 3.07 7.22
N ARG A 39 29.94 3.24 8.54
CA ARG A 39 30.88 4.15 9.21
C ARG A 39 32.32 3.70 9.00
N GLU A 40 32.62 2.42 9.24
CA GLU A 40 33.96 1.85 9.10
C GLU A 40 34.43 1.84 7.64
N LEU A 41 33.50 1.65 6.70
CA LEU A 41 33.75 1.81 5.27
C LEU A 41 33.87 3.29 4.84
N GLY A 42 33.77 4.24 5.77
CA GLY A 42 33.85 5.69 5.50
C GLY A 42 32.70 6.22 4.66
N LEU A 43 31.54 5.57 4.71
CA LEU A 43 30.33 5.88 3.94
C LEU A 43 29.30 6.69 4.74
N LEU A 44 29.55 6.91 6.03
CA LEU A 44 28.74 7.75 6.91
C LEU A 44 29.46 9.04 7.36
N GLY A 45 30.56 9.39 6.71
CA GLY A 45 31.03 10.77 6.77
C GLY A 45 30.00 11.65 6.08
N GLU A 46 29.71 12.80 6.70
CA GLU A 46 28.94 13.89 6.10
C GLU A 46 29.37 14.05 4.64
N GLU A 47 28.38 14.01 3.75
CA GLU A 47 28.51 14.25 2.32
C GLU A 47 29.40 13.25 1.56
N ARG A 48 28.78 12.14 1.13
CA ARG A 48 28.85 11.83 -0.30
C ARG A 48 28.12 12.94 -1.09
N SER A 49 28.61 14.17 -1.00
CA SER A 49 28.45 15.09 -2.10
C SER A 49 28.99 14.34 -3.33
N VAL A 50 28.29 14.48 -4.45
CA VAL A 50 28.77 13.99 -5.74
C VAL A 50 30.23 14.42 -5.94
N GLU A 51 30.63 15.55 -5.36
CA GLU A 51 31.99 16.07 -5.32
C GLU A 51 33.00 15.12 -4.67
N ALA A 52 32.72 14.50 -3.52
CA ALA A 52 33.69 13.60 -2.86
C ALA A 52 33.88 12.26 -3.61
N LEU A 53 32.82 11.77 -4.27
CA LEU A 53 32.88 10.60 -5.15
C LEU A 53 33.60 10.92 -6.45
N VAL A 54 33.34 12.11 -7.02
CA VAL A 54 34.03 12.63 -8.20
C VAL A 54 35.50 12.88 -7.88
N GLU A 55 35.84 13.47 -6.74
CA GLU A 55 37.22 13.69 -6.32
C GLU A 55 37.99 12.39 -6.17
N ARG A 56 37.39 11.35 -5.56
CA ARG A 56 38.03 10.02 -5.50
C ARG A 56 38.22 9.41 -6.89
N ALA A 57 37.19 9.43 -7.73
CA ALA A 57 37.26 8.85 -9.08
C ALA A 57 38.25 9.61 -9.99
N VAL A 58 38.31 10.93 -9.87
CA VAL A 58 39.27 11.79 -10.58
C VAL A 58 40.67 11.59 -10.04
N SER A 59 40.85 11.51 -8.72
CA SER A 59 42.16 11.28 -8.09
C SER A 59 42.72 9.90 -8.41
N GLU A 60 41.88 8.85 -8.46
CA GLU A 60 42.29 7.51 -8.90
C GLU A 60 42.71 7.50 -10.37
N LYS A 61 41.93 8.13 -11.26
CA LYS A 61 42.30 8.26 -12.69
C LYS A 61 43.55 9.11 -12.91
N LEU A 62 43.74 10.18 -12.16
CA LEU A 62 44.94 11.00 -12.23
C LEU A 62 46.18 10.23 -11.73
N ARG A 63 46.03 9.35 -10.73
CA ARG A 63 47.10 8.43 -10.29
C ARG A 63 47.40 7.35 -11.32
N GLU A 64 46.39 6.77 -11.96
CA GLU A 64 46.59 5.85 -13.10
C GLU A 64 47.36 6.54 -14.25
N LEU A 65 46.96 7.75 -14.62
CA LEU A 65 47.62 8.51 -15.69
C LEU A 65 49.03 9.00 -15.31
N ALA A 66 49.27 9.32 -14.03
CA ALA A 66 50.60 9.70 -13.53
C ALA A 66 51.55 8.50 -13.36
N GLY A 67 51.02 7.30 -13.09
CA GLY A 67 51.79 6.06 -12.97
C GLY A 67 52.44 5.61 -14.28
N GLU A 68 51.95 6.08 -15.43
CA GLU A 68 52.50 5.78 -16.76
C GLU A 68 53.64 6.73 -17.20
N GLY A 69 54.13 7.61 -16.30
CA GLY A 69 55.34 8.40 -16.55
C GLY A 69 55.21 9.43 -17.69
N LYS A 70 53.99 9.83 -18.04
CA LYS A 70 53.73 10.90 -19.02
C LYS A 70 52.56 11.75 -18.56
N LEU A 71 52.82 12.79 -17.76
CA LEU A 71 52.15 14.09 -17.80
C LEU A 71 52.66 14.97 -16.65
N GLU A 72 53.50 15.95 -16.96
CA GLU A 72 53.62 17.16 -16.14
C GLU A 72 52.32 17.95 -16.30
N VAL A 73 51.38 17.78 -15.37
CA VAL A 73 50.13 18.56 -15.36
C VAL A 73 50.48 19.96 -14.89
N THR A 74 50.51 20.92 -15.81
CA THR A 74 50.61 22.34 -15.46
C THR A 74 49.21 22.89 -15.07
N PRO A 75 49.12 23.85 -14.14
CA PRO A 75 47.85 24.40 -13.64
C PRO A 75 46.78 24.77 -14.70
N PRO A 76 47.12 25.37 -15.87
CA PRO A 76 46.11 25.75 -16.87
C PRO A 76 45.39 24.59 -17.57
N ASP A 77 45.84 23.34 -17.43
CA ASP A 77 45.15 22.17 -18.01
C ASP A 77 44.01 21.65 -17.12
N VAL A 78 44.03 21.95 -15.82
CA VAL A 78 43.01 21.49 -14.87
C VAL A 78 41.68 22.23 -15.08
N GLU A 79 41.70 23.53 -15.33
CA GLU A 79 40.49 24.32 -15.67
C GLU A 79 39.86 23.89 -17.00
N LYS A 80 40.69 23.54 -17.99
CA LYS A 80 40.20 23.00 -19.28
C LYS A 80 39.59 21.61 -19.13
N LEU A 81 40.12 20.79 -18.22
CA LEU A 81 39.54 19.49 -17.88
C LEU A 81 38.23 19.63 -17.10
N ALA A 82 38.16 20.56 -16.15
CA ALA A 82 36.96 20.87 -15.37
C ALA A 82 35.81 21.35 -16.27
N SER A 83 36.06 22.32 -17.16
CA SER A 83 35.06 22.81 -18.12
C SER A 83 34.58 21.74 -19.11
N ARG A 84 35.47 20.81 -19.52
CA ARG A 84 35.08 19.64 -20.34
C ARG A 84 34.22 18.66 -19.56
N LEU A 85 34.52 18.44 -18.28
CA LEU A 85 33.75 17.58 -17.40
C LEU A 85 32.37 18.16 -17.12
N GLU A 86 32.29 19.45 -16.80
CA GLU A 86 31.05 20.19 -16.60
C GLU A 86 30.16 20.08 -17.85
N ARG A 87 30.73 20.32 -19.04
CA ARG A 87 30.01 20.15 -20.30
C ARG A 87 29.53 18.72 -20.51
N ARG A 88 30.35 17.71 -20.20
CA ARG A 88 29.97 16.29 -20.32
C ARG A 88 28.82 15.93 -19.37
N ILE A 89 28.85 16.45 -18.14
CA ILE A 89 27.81 16.26 -17.13
C ILE A 89 26.52 16.95 -17.60
N GLN A 90 26.60 18.17 -18.11
CA GLN A 90 25.46 18.90 -18.62
C GLN A 90 24.83 18.21 -19.83
N ASP A 91 25.65 17.73 -20.76
CA ASP A 91 25.21 16.94 -21.91
C ASP A 91 24.57 15.62 -21.48
N MET A 92 25.01 15.03 -20.37
CA MET A 92 24.41 13.83 -19.80
C MET A 92 23.10 14.12 -19.08
N ILE A 93 22.95 15.27 -18.42
CA ILE A 93 21.76 15.65 -17.64
C ILE A 93 20.63 16.14 -18.56
N ASN A 94 20.94 16.91 -19.61
CA ASN A 94 19.95 17.49 -20.51
C ASN A 94 18.90 16.47 -21.03
N PRO A 95 19.27 15.24 -21.48
CA PRO A 95 18.31 14.21 -21.87
C PRO A 95 17.40 13.72 -20.73
N TRP A 96 17.89 13.71 -19.48
CA TRP A 96 17.08 13.33 -18.33
C TRP A 96 16.13 14.45 -17.93
N THR A 97 16.57 15.71 -17.95
CA THR A 97 15.70 16.87 -17.76
C THR A 97 14.56 16.86 -18.76
N ALA A 98 14.86 16.65 -20.05
CA ALA A 98 13.83 16.56 -21.09
C ALA A 98 12.86 15.38 -20.87
N LYS A 99 13.35 14.23 -20.38
CA LYS A 99 12.48 13.09 -20.03
C LYS A 99 11.60 13.41 -18.83
N ILE A 100 12.14 14.06 -17.81
CA ILE A 100 11.38 14.48 -16.62
C ILE A 100 10.29 15.47 -17.04
N ASP A 101 10.60 16.47 -17.85
CA ASP A 101 9.61 17.41 -18.37
C ASP A 101 8.51 16.70 -19.17
N SER A 102 8.89 15.72 -20.00
CA SER A 102 7.93 14.91 -20.76
C SER A 102 7.02 14.05 -19.87
N LEU A 103 7.53 13.56 -18.73
CA LEU A 103 6.75 12.79 -17.77
C LEU A 103 5.82 13.70 -16.97
N SER A 104 6.30 14.87 -16.54
CA SER A 104 5.49 15.89 -15.88
C SER A 104 4.33 16.33 -16.77
N ALA A 105 4.57 16.54 -18.07
CA ALA A 105 3.53 16.87 -19.05
C ALA A 105 2.50 15.73 -19.21
N LYS A 106 2.96 14.48 -19.31
CA LYS A 106 2.08 13.31 -19.40
C LYS A 106 1.27 13.08 -18.13
N LEU A 107 1.83 13.38 -16.96
CA LEU A 107 1.13 13.30 -15.68
C LEU A 107 0.04 14.37 -15.60
N ALA A 108 0.35 15.61 -16.00
CA ALA A 108 -0.65 16.68 -16.08
C ALA A 108 -1.81 16.30 -17.02
N GLU A 109 -1.51 15.77 -18.20
CA GLU A 109 -2.52 15.30 -19.15
C GLU A 109 -3.34 14.12 -18.59
N ALA A 110 -2.71 13.20 -17.87
CA ALA A 110 -3.41 12.08 -17.24
C ALA A 110 -4.37 12.57 -16.14
N ILE A 111 -3.95 13.55 -15.33
CA ILE A 111 -4.79 14.17 -14.30
C ILE A 111 -5.99 14.86 -14.95
N GLU A 112 -5.78 15.67 -15.99
CA GLU A 112 -6.87 16.37 -16.70
C GLU A 112 -7.87 15.39 -17.33
N ARG A 113 -7.39 14.27 -17.90
CA ARG A 113 -8.25 13.21 -18.43
C ARG A 113 -9.04 12.50 -17.35
N LEU A 114 -8.46 12.28 -16.17
CA LEU A 114 -9.15 11.70 -15.02
C LEU A 114 -10.26 12.63 -14.52
N GLU A 115 -9.98 13.92 -14.35
CA GLU A 115 -10.98 14.92 -13.97
C GLU A 115 -12.14 14.98 -14.98
N ALA A 116 -11.83 14.97 -16.28
CA ALA A 116 -12.86 14.95 -17.33
C ALA A 116 -13.70 13.66 -17.32
N LEU A 117 -13.11 12.52 -16.95
CA LEU A 117 -13.84 11.26 -16.78
C LEU A 117 -14.71 11.26 -15.53
N GLU A 118 -14.23 11.83 -14.42
CA GLU A 118 -15.01 12.00 -13.18
C GLU A 118 -16.25 12.87 -13.42
N ASP A 119 -16.13 13.97 -14.17
CA ASP A 119 -17.27 14.84 -14.50
C ASP A 119 -18.27 14.16 -15.46
N ARG A 120 -17.77 13.36 -16.40
CA ARG A 120 -18.64 12.52 -17.25
C ARG A 120 -19.36 11.44 -16.45
N LEU A 121 -18.70 10.86 -15.45
CA LEU A 121 -19.32 9.87 -14.56
C LEU A 121 -20.41 10.53 -13.71
N LYS A 122 -20.14 11.68 -13.09
CA LYS A 122 -21.16 12.44 -12.34
C LYS A 122 -22.37 12.80 -13.21
N SER A 123 -22.15 13.32 -14.42
CA SER A 123 -23.27 13.67 -15.32
C SER A 123 -24.04 12.44 -15.82
N LEU A 124 -23.38 11.30 -16.04
CA LEU A 124 -24.05 10.03 -16.33
C LEU A 124 -24.84 9.50 -15.14
N GLU A 125 -24.29 9.58 -13.92
CA GLU A 125 -25.00 9.21 -12.70
C GLU A 125 -26.25 10.09 -12.51
N GLU A 126 -26.14 11.40 -12.70
CA GLU A 126 -27.27 12.34 -12.66
C GLU A 126 -28.31 12.05 -13.75
N ALA A 127 -27.87 11.75 -14.97
CA ALA A 127 -28.75 11.40 -16.08
C ALA A 127 -29.50 10.07 -15.82
N VAL A 128 -28.81 9.06 -15.28
CA VAL A 128 -29.41 7.78 -14.88
C VAL A 128 -30.37 7.97 -13.72
N GLU A 129 -30.04 8.81 -12.74
CA GLU A 129 -30.92 9.14 -11.60
C GLU A 129 -32.16 9.91 -12.08
N ALA A 130 -32.00 10.85 -13.02
CA ALA A 130 -33.09 11.59 -13.64
C ALA A 130 -33.99 10.69 -14.49
N GLN A 131 -33.41 9.77 -15.26
CA GLN A 131 -34.15 8.79 -16.05
C GLN A 131 -34.89 7.80 -15.14
N ARG A 132 -34.27 7.34 -14.04
CA ARG A 132 -34.95 6.55 -13.00
C ARG A 132 -36.10 7.31 -12.33
N ARG A 133 -36.00 8.64 -12.19
CA ARG A 133 -37.08 9.49 -11.67
C ARG A 133 -38.20 9.73 -12.68
N GLN A 134 -37.89 9.73 -13.98
CA GLN A 134 -38.89 9.89 -15.06
C GLN A 134 -39.59 8.57 -15.41
N GLU A 135 -38.90 7.44 -15.33
CA GLU A 135 -39.47 6.09 -15.53
C GLU A 135 -40.20 5.57 -14.29
N GLN A 136 -40.02 6.20 -13.11
CA GLN A 136 -40.94 6.03 -12.00
C GLN A 136 -42.22 6.80 -12.33
N PRO A 137 -43.36 6.13 -12.61
CA PRO A 137 -44.62 6.84 -12.68
C PRO A 137 -44.83 7.59 -11.36
N PRO A 138 -45.48 8.78 -11.39
CA PRO A 138 -45.90 9.41 -10.14
C PRO A 138 -46.63 8.34 -9.32
N PRO A 139 -46.44 8.28 -7.98
CA PRO A 139 -47.20 7.36 -7.17
C PRO A 139 -48.66 7.51 -7.59
N PRO A 140 -49.37 6.41 -7.92
CA PRO A 140 -50.73 6.53 -8.41
C PRO A 140 -51.45 7.45 -7.43
N ARG A 141 -52.00 8.55 -7.95
CA ARG A 141 -52.96 9.36 -7.19
C ARG A 141 -53.89 8.32 -6.59
N ALA A 142 -53.93 8.27 -5.26
CA ALA A 142 -54.79 7.36 -4.55
C ALA A 142 -56.13 7.34 -5.29
N PRO A 143 -56.67 6.18 -5.68
CA PRO A 143 -57.99 6.17 -6.27
C PRO A 143 -58.90 6.89 -5.27
N VAL A 144 -59.46 8.02 -5.73
CA VAL A 144 -60.69 8.55 -5.17
C VAL A 144 -61.59 7.34 -5.09
N GLN A 145 -61.90 6.91 -3.87
CA GLN A 145 -62.96 5.96 -3.63
C GLN A 145 -64.17 6.49 -4.43
N PRO A 146 -64.71 5.82 -5.48
CA PRO A 146 -66.15 5.73 -5.43
C PRO A 146 -66.36 4.98 -4.12
N ALA A 147 -67.06 5.56 -3.14
CA ALA A 147 -67.11 5.10 -1.73
C ALA A 147 -67.36 3.59 -1.42
N PRO A 148 -67.42 2.67 -2.40
CA PRO A 148 -66.56 1.48 -2.56
C PRO A 148 -65.03 1.60 -2.23
N GLY A 149 -64.32 0.46 -2.29
CA GLY A 149 -62.85 0.40 -2.43
C GLY A 149 -62.03 -0.36 -1.36
N GLU A 150 -62.17 -1.69 -1.32
CA GLU A 150 -61.15 -2.72 -0.99
C GLU A 150 -60.35 -2.62 0.33
N ARG A 151 -60.66 -3.47 1.32
CA ARG A 151 -60.02 -4.78 1.60
C ARG A 151 -58.52 -4.72 1.88
N ALA A 152 -58.19 -4.73 3.17
CA ALA A 152 -56.85 -4.95 3.70
C ALA A 152 -56.46 -6.45 3.63
N ALA A 153 -55.64 -6.79 2.66
CA ALA A 153 -54.74 -7.94 2.67
C ALA A 153 -53.39 -7.49 2.09
N GLY A 154 -52.27 -7.94 2.66
CA GLY A 154 -50.93 -7.73 2.11
C GLY A 154 -50.07 -6.74 2.90
N ARG A 155 -49.50 -7.18 4.03
CA ARG A 155 -48.31 -6.55 4.61
C ARG A 155 -47.08 -7.06 3.87
N GLU A 156 -46.90 -6.63 2.63
CA GLU A 156 -45.61 -6.69 1.94
C GLU A 156 -45.01 -5.29 1.98
N HIS A 157 -44.14 -5.07 2.98
CA HIS A 157 -43.43 -3.81 3.14
C HIS A 157 -42.47 -3.60 1.98
N HIS A 158 -42.74 -2.55 1.22
CA HIS A 158 -41.82 -1.83 0.35
C HIS A 158 -40.40 -1.70 0.94
N ARG A 159 -39.45 -2.56 0.51
CA ARG A 159 -38.02 -2.26 0.60
C ARG A 159 -37.60 -1.49 -0.65
N GLY A 160 -37.84 -0.19 -0.63
CA GLY A 160 -37.18 0.74 -1.55
C GLY A 160 -35.67 0.64 -1.37
N ARG A 161 -35.01 -0.01 -2.34
CA ARG A 161 -33.67 0.20 -2.94
C ARG A 161 -32.68 1.15 -2.23
N ARG A 162 -32.52 1.06 -0.91
CA ARG A 162 -31.26 1.38 -0.23
C ARG A 162 -30.30 0.27 -0.65
N ARG A 163 -29.18 0.62 -1.29
CA ARG A 163 -28.10 -0.33 -1.65
C ARG A 163 -27.94 -1.33 -0.51
N SER A 164 -28.16 -2.61 -0.78
CA SER A 164 -28.24 -3.58 0.32
C SER A 164 -26.87 -3.65 0.98
N ALA A 165 -26.82 -3.77 2.31
CA ALA A 165 -25.58 -3.89 3.07
C ALA A 165 -24.65 -4.97 2.47
N ILE A 166 -25.22 -6.06 1.97
CA ILE A 166 -24.50 -7.13 1.24
C ILE A 166 -23.92 -6.70 -0.11
N GLU A 167 -24.58 -5.79 -0.84
CA GLU A 167 -24.11 -5.30 -2.14
C GLU A 167 -22.86 -4.45 -1.95
N ARG A 168 -22.88 -3.60 -0.92
CA ARG A 168 -21.71 -2.82 -0.51
C ARG A 168 -20.56 -3.70 0.01
N LEU A 169 -20.87 -4.79 0.74
CA LEU A 169 -19.86 -5.77 1.14
C LEU A 169 -19.25 -6.49 -0.08
N ARG A 170 -20.04 -6.84 -1.09
CA ARG A 170 -19.53 -7.48 -2.33
C ARG A 170 -18.64 -6.55 -3.14
N GLU A 171 -18.93 -5.24 -3.15
CA GLU A 171 -18.09 -4.24 -3.81
C GLU A 171 -16.77 -3.99 -3.06
N GLN A 172 -16.80 -3.93 -1.73
CA GLN A 172 -15.63 -3.61 -0.89
C GLN A 172 -14.82 -4.86 -0.48
N GLY A 173 -15.42 -6.05 -0.51
CA GLY A 173 -14.82 -7.34 -0.11
C GLY A 173 -14.75 -7.55 1.40
N VAL A 174 -14.47 -6.49 2.16
CA VAL A 174 -14.32 -6.47 3.62
C VAL A 174 -14.98 -5.22 4.18
N VAL A 175 -15.61 -5.34 5.35
CA VAL A 175 -16.12 -4.23 6.13
C VAL A 175 -15.67 -4.40 7.58
N PHE A 176 -14.97 -3.40 8.09
CA PHE A 176 -14.50 -3.36 9.48
C PHE A 176 -15.48 -2.58 10.37
N GLU A 177 -15.60 -2.95 11.65
CA GLU A 177 -16.46 -2.24 12.61
C GLU A 177 -16.10 -0.76 12.75
N HIS A 178 -14.82 -0.40 12.69
CA HIS A 178 -14.37 0.99 12.76
C HIS A 178 -14.77 1.84 11.53
N GLU A 179 -15.07 1.23 10.39
CA GLU A 179 -15.57 1.96 9.22
C GLU A 179 -17.08 2.26 9.32
N VAL A 180 -17.79 1.57 10.22
CA VAL A 180 -19.24 1.66 10.38
C VAL A 180 -19.66 2.44 11.62
N HIS A 181 -18.80 3.34 12.12
CA HIS A 181 -19.13 4.24 13.24
C HIS A 181 -20.38 5.11 13.00
N TRP A 182 -20.71 5.36 11.72
CA TRP A 182 -21.89 6.14 11.31
C TRP A 182 -23.22 5.39 11.52
N LEU A 183 -23.18 4.08 11.79
CA LEU A 183 -24.37 3.27 11.97
C LEU A 183 -24.71 3.10 13.44
N ARG A 184 -25.96 3.42 13.78
CA ARG A 184 -26.46 3.47 15.16
C ARG A 184 -26.57 2.09 15.83
N ASP A 185 -26.74 1.04 15.02
CA ASP A 185 -26.88 -0.35 15.47
C ASP A 185 -25.91 -1.23 14.68
N ARG A 186 -24.69 -1.37 15.23
CA ARG A 186 -23.61 -2.17 14.64
C ARG A 186 -23.96 -3.66 14.68
N ASP A 187 -24.52 -4.12 15.79
CA ASP A 187 -24.86 -5.52 16.01
C ASP A 187 -25.89 -6.01 14.99
N ALA A 188 -26.97 -5.24 14.78
CA ALA A 188 -27.99 -5.58 13.78
C ALA A 188 -27.45 -5.60 12.34
N PHE A 189 -26.42 -4.82 12.05
CA PHE A 189 -25.77 -4.79 10.74
C PHE A 189 -24.94 -6.03 10.47
N PHE A 190 -24.08 -6.43 11.42
CA PHE A 190 -23.29 -7.65 11.31
C PHE A 190 -24.18 -8.90 11.31
N GLU A 191 -25.24 -8.93 12.12
CA GLU A 191 -26.23 -10.01 12.10
C GLU A 191 -26.97 -10.11 10.77
N LYS A 192 -27.28 -8.97 10.14
CA LYS A 192 -27.90 -8.97 8.81
C LYS A 192 -26.93 -9.49 7.74
N LEU A 193 -25.66 -9.09 7.79
CA LEU A 193 -24.62 -9.58 6.88
C LEU A 193 -24.39 -11.09 7.05
N ARG A 194 -24.36 -11.57 8.29
CA ARG A 194 -24.28 -12.99 8.64
C ARG A 194 -25.44 -13.79 8.03
N ARG A 195 -26.68 -13.28 8.14
CA ARG A 195 -27.87 -13.88 7.51
C ARG A 195 -27.85 -13.84 5.98
N GLU A 196 -27.17 -12.85 5.41
CA GLU A 196 -27.01 -12.66 3.96
C GLU A 196 -25.79 -13.42 3.41
N GLY A 197 -25.06 -14.18 4.24
CA GLY A 197 -24.00 -15.11 3.84
C GLY A 197 -22.57 -14.60 4.01
N ALA A 198 -22.38 -13.45 4.68
CA ALA A 198 -21.06 -12.93 5.03
C ALA A 198 -20.45 -13.67 6.22
N LEU A 199 -19.13 -13.81 6.21
CA LEU A 199 -18.37 -14.40 7.30
C LEU A 199 -17.98 -13.28 8.27
N VAL A 200 -18.56 -13.29 9.47
CA VAL A 200 -18.28 -12.30 10.51
C VAL A 200 -17.26 -12.89 11.47
N LEU A 201 -16.06 -12.31 11.52
CA LEU A 201 -14.97 -12.67 12.41
C LEU A 201 -14.99 -11.75 13.63
N ASP A 202 -14.88 -12.33 14.82
CA ASP A 202 -14.63 -11.59 16.05
C ASP A 202 -13.13 -11.63 16.36
N LEU A 203 -12.46 -10.49 16.27
CA LEU A 203 -11.02 -10.34 16.45
C LEU A 203 -10.66 -9.81 17.85
N GLY A 204 -11.38 -10.24 18.89
CA GLY A 204 -11.06 -9.97 20.30
C GLY A 204 -11.12 -8.49 20.72
N GLY A 205 -11.75 -7.66 19.90
CA GLY A 205 -11.77 -6.20 20.04
C GLY A 205 -12.42 -5.48 18.86
N GLU A 206 -12.59 -6.17 17.73
CA GLU A 206 -13.29 -5.64 16.56
C GLU A 206 -14.01 -6.75 15.77
N ARG A 207 -15.22 -6.47 15.28
CA ARG A 207 -15.92 -7.37 14.35
C ARG A 207 -15.63 -7.00 12.91
N VAL A 208 -15.30 -8.00 12.10
CA VAL A 208 -15.00 -7.82 10.68
C VAL A 208 -15.93 -8.70 9.86
N ALA A 209 -16.69 -8.11 8.96
CA ALA A 209 -17.48 -8.84 7.98
C ALA A 209 -16.68 -9.00 6.70
N VAL A 210 -16.59 -10.24 6.22
CA VAL A 210 -15.88 -10.61 5.00
C VAL A 210 -16.85 -11.32 4.06
N ASP A 211 -16.83 -10.98 2.78
CA ASP A 211 -17.57 -11.76 1.78
C ASP A 211 -16.94 -13.16 1.63
N ARG A 212 -17.77 -14.19 1.42
CA ARG A 212 -17.28 -15.58 1.32
C ARG A 212 -16.32 -15.79 0.13
N GLY A 213 -16.65 -15.22 -1.03
CA GLY A 213 -15.78 -15.32 -2.21
C GLY A 213 -14.47 -14.56 -2.03
N PHE A 214 -14.53 -13.42 -1.33
CA PHE A 214 -13.32 -12.69 -0.95
C PHE A 214 -12.45 -13.51 0.03
N TRP A 215 -13.06 -14.12 1.05
CA TRP A 215 -12.37 -14.91 2.07
C TRP A 215 -11.63 -16.12 1.48
N GLU A 216 -12.28 -16.88 0.58
CA GLU A 216 -11.68 -18.04 -0.07
C GLU A 216 -10.45 -17.63 -0.90
N ASN A 217 -10.58 -16.59 -1.73
CA ASN A 217 -9.46 -16.03 -2.50
C ASN A 217 -8.33 -15.48 -1.61
N PHE A 218 -8.70 -14.84 -0.49
CA PHE A 218 -7.75 -14.28 0.46
C PHE A 218 -6.96 -15.39 1.17
N ARG A 219 -7.65 -16.44 1.65
CA ARG A 219 -7.03 -17.59 2.32
C ARG A 219 -6.03 -18.27 1.39
N GLU A 220 -6.44 -18.55 0.15
CA GLU A 220 -5.57 -19.19 -0.84
C GLU A 220 -4.31 -18.36 -1.12
N LYS A 221 -4.47 -17.03 -1.30
CA LYS A 221 -3.31 -16.14 -1.48
C LYS A 221 -2.39 -16.14 -0.27
N VAL A 222 -2.93 -16.01 0.93
CA VAL A 222 -2.13 -15.93 2.17
C VAL A 222 -1.36 -17.23 2.41
N GLU A 223 -1.99 -18.39 2.21
CA GLU A 223 -1.31 -19.69 2.34
C GLU A 223 -0.16 -19.87 1.33
N GLN A 224 -0.27 -19.24 0.16
CA GLN A 224 0.77 -19.28 -0.88
C GLN A 224 1.90 -18.27 -0.65
N LEU A 225 1.80 -17.34 0.31
CA LEU A 225 2.83 -16.34 0.58
C LEU A 225 4.07 -16.99 1.21
N PRO A 226 5.23 -17.02 0.51
CA PRO A 226 6.43 -17.69 1.00
C PRO A 226 7.26 -16.84 1.98
N THR A 227 6.79 -15.62 2.24
CA THR A 227 7.55 -14.56 2.90
C THR A 227 6.84 -14.11 4.15
N ALA A 228 7.62 -13.85 5.20
CA ALA A 228 7.15 -13.24 6.44
C ALA A 228 7.38 -11.71 6.45
N ASN A 229 7.86 -11.15 5.34
CA ASN A 229 8.19 -9.73 5.21
C ASN A 229 6.92 -8.91 4.92
N ASP A 230 6.54 -8.03 5.84
CA ASP A 230 5.31 -7.21 5.75
C ASP A 230 5.29 -6.33 4.49
N GLU A 231 6.41 -5.74 4.06
CA GLU A 231 6.48 -4.94 2.82
C GLU A 231 6.20 -5.77 1.56
N GLU A 232 6.73 -7.00 1.49
CA GLU A 232 6.50 -7.88 0.34
C GLU A 232 5.05 -8.38 0.31
N ILE A 233 4.48 -8.69 1.49
CA ILE A 233 3.08 -9.08 1.63
C ILE A 233 2.16 -7.95 1.17
N ARG A 234 2.48 -6.69 1.50
CA ARG A 234 1.73 -5.52 1.04
C ARG A 234 1.75 -5.35 -0.48
N MET A 235 2.84 -5.73 -1.15
CA MET A 235 2.93 -5.66 -2.62
C MET A 235 2.16 -6.79 -3.32
N LEU A 236 1.93 -7.90 -2.64
CA LEU A 236 1.27 -9.10 -3.19
C LEU A 236 -0.24 -9.13 -2.92
N LEU A 237 -0.70 -8.43 -1.88
CA LEU A 237 -2.10 -8.29 -1.51
C LEU A 237 -2.67 -6.95 -1.97
N THR A 238 -3.99 -6.88 -2.21
CA THR A 238 -4.66 -5.59 -2.35
C THR A 238 -4.73 -4.87 -1.01
N ASP A 239 -4.95 -3.55 -0.99
CA ASP A 239 -4.99 -2.77 0.26
C ASP A 239 -6.01 -3.36 1.28
N ALA A 240 -7.20 -3.73 0.82
CA ALA A 240 -8.22 -4.38 1.66
C ALA A 240 -7.80 -5.78 2.17
N GLN A 241 -7.08 -6.56 1.34
CA GLN A 241 -6.55 -7.87 1.74
C GLN A 241 -5.43 -7.73 2.76
N TYR A 242 -4.53 -6.75 2.57
CA TYR A 242 -3.44 -6.47 3.48
C TYR A 242 -3.93 -5.97 4.84
N GLU A 243 -4.93 -5.08 4.84
CA GLU A 243 -5.61 -4.64 6.07
C GLU A 243 -6.19 -5.82 6.84
N LEU A 244 -6.95 -6.69 6.17
CA LEU A 244 -7.49 -7.91 6.79
C LEU A 244 -6.37 -8.81 7.35
N PHE A 245 -5.31 -9.03 6.58
CA PHE A 245 -4.16 -9.83 6.99
C PHE A 245 -3.49 -9.27 8.24
N LYS A 246 -3.26 -7.96 8.30
CA LYS A 246 -2.67 -7.28 9.46
C LYS A 246 -3.51 -7.49 10.71
N ARG A 247 -4.83 -7.33 10.61
CA ARG A 247 -5.76 -7.54 11.74
C ARG A 247 -5.77 -9.00 12.21
N LEU A 248 -5.72 -9.95 11.28
CA LEU A 248 -5.63 -11.37 11.62
C LEU A 248 -4.31 -11.72 12.31
N LYS A 249 -3.20 -11.09 11.90
CA LYS A 249 -1.89 -11.22 12.55
C LYS A 249 -1.91 -10.65 13.97
N GLU A 250 -2.47 -9.45 14.14
CA GLU A 250 -2.62 -8.80 15.46
C GLU A 250 -3.52 -9.62 16.41
N ALA A 251 -4.59 -10.22 15.89
CA ALA A 251 -5.47 -11.11 16.64
C ALA A 251 -4.88 -12.51 16.91
N GLY A 252 -3.68 -12.81 16.37
CA GLY A 252 -3.03 -14.12 16.53
C GLY A 252 -3.73 -15.26 15.79
N LEU A 253 -4.66 -14.98 14.87
CA LEU A 253 -5.40 -15.98 14.10
C LEU A 253 -4.62 -16.50 12.90
N VAL A 254 -3.54 -15.82 12.54
CA VAL A 254 -2.65 -16.17 11.43
C VAL A 254 -1.21 -16.13 11.90
N TYR A 255 -0.46 -17.21 11.66
CA TYR A 255 0.95 -17.33 12.00
C TYR A 255 1.77 -17.82 10.81
N PHE A 256 3.05 -17.45 10.77
CA PHE A 256 3.97 -17.94 9.76
C PHE A 256 4.63 -19.24 10.23
N ASP A 257 4.39 -20.34 9.51
CA ASP A 257 5.10 -21.59 9.73
C ASP A 257 6.48 -21.51 9.04
N ALA A 258 7.52 -21.25 9.84
CA ALA A 258 8.89 -21.16 9.36
C ALA A 258 9.42 -22.47 8.74
N SER A 259 8.84 -23.63 9.10
CA SER A 259 9.24 -24.93 8.55
C SER A 259 8.67 -25.14 7.15
N ARG A 260 7.45 -24.66 6.91
CA ARG A 260 6.75 -24.76 5.61
C ARG A 260 6.91 -23.52 4.74
N LYS A 261 7.49 -22.45 5.28
CA LYS A 261 7.56 -21.10 4.67
C LYS A 261 6.19 -20.68 4.14
N ALA A 262 5.16 -20.82 4.96
CA ALA A 262 3.80 -20.52 4.55
C ALA A 262 3.03 -19.97 5.74
N TRP A 263 2.09 -19.06 5.47
CA TRP A 263 1.17 -18.58 6.48
C TRP A 263 0.07 -19.61 6.71
N ARG A 264 -0.29 -19.82 7.97
CA ARG A 264 -1.36 -20.72 8.40
C ARG A 264 -2.36 -20.00 9.27
N PHE A 265 -3.62 -20.33 9.05
CA PHE A 265 -4.73 -19.92 9.89
C PHE A 265 -4.82 -20.90 11.07
N VAL A 266 -5.09 -20.37 12.26
CA VAL A 266 -5.08 -21.18 13.48
C VAL A 266 -6.31 -22.10 13.59
N GLU A 267 -7.48 -21.73 13.04
CA GLU A 267 -8.82 -22.39 13.16
C GLU A 267 -9.14 -22.96 14.57
N GLU A 268 -10.19 -22.55 15.29
CA GLU A 268 -11.54 -22.13 14.89
C GLU A 268 -11.92 -20.76 15.48
N PRO A 269 -12.55 -19.85 14.71
CA PRO A 269 -13.53 -18.94 15.29
C PRO A 269 -14.81 -19.73 15.53
N GLU A 270 -15.17 -19.99 16.79
CA GLU A 270 -16.47 -20.58 17.11
C GLU A 270 -17.60 -19.67 16.58
N PRO A 271 -18.67 -20.26 16.01
CA PRO A 271 -19.87 -19.53 15.70
C PRO A 271 -20.60 -19.18 17.00
N GLY A 272 -20.27 -18.02 17.57
CA GLY A 272 -21.07 -17.34 18.61
C GLY A 272 -22.27 -16.61 18.04
#